data_AF-S3IW16-F1
#
_entry.id   AF-S3IW16-F1
#
_cell.length_a   1.000
_cell.length_b   1.000
_cell.length_c   1.000
_cell.angle_alpha   90.00
_cell.angle_beta   90.00
_cell.angle_gamma   90.00
#
_symmetry.space_group_name_H-M   'P 1'
#
loop_
_entity.id
_entity.type
_entity.pdbx_description
1 polymer ?
#
loop_
_entity_poly.entity_id
_entity_poly.type
_entity_poly.pdbx_seq_one_letter_code
_entity_poly.pdbx_strand_id
1 'polypeptide(L)' 'MTLQHPCYNKEKFVRRGHEIYQSQVRQQVEKDNHGKIVAIDIKTGAFELAKDILTVSND' A
#
# COMPACT_ATOMS: atom_id res chain seq x y z
N MET A 1 22.76 21.89 1.55
CA MET A 1 21.98 20.70 1.93
C MET A 1 21.14 20.31 0.72
N THR A 2 21.64 19.39 -0.09
CA THR A 2 20.92 18.94 -1.28
C THR A 2 19.80 18.03 -0.81
N LEU A 3 18.56 18.54 -0.84
CA LEU A 3 17.38 17.68 -0.86
C LEU A 3 17.59 16.76 -2.07
N GLN A 4 18.04 15.55 -1.82
CA GLN A 4 18.04 14.50 -2.82
C GLN A 4 16.57 14.25 -3.08
N HIS A 5 16.01 14.96 -4.05
CA HIS A 5 14.73 14.63 -4.65
C HIS A 5 14.96 13.23 -5.22
N PRO A 6 14.57 12.16 -4.52
CA PRO A 6 14.86 10.82 -4.97
C PRO A 6 13.98 10.71 -6.19
N CYS A 7 14.57 10.61 -7.39
CA CYS A 7 13.84 10.36 -8.61
C CYS A 7 12.82 9.27 -8.29
N TYR A 8 11.55 9.70 -8.20
CA TYR A 8 10.50 8.99 -7.49
C TYR A 8 10.12 7.83 -8.39
N ASN A 9 10.86 6.72 -8.27
CA ASN A 9 10.88 5.68 -9.28
C ASN A 9 9.63 4.82 -9.08
N LYS A 10 8.50 5.35 -9.55
CA LYS A 10 7.15 4.78 -9.42
C LYS A 10 7.15 3.30 -9.79
N GLU A 11 7.92 2.92 -10.80
CA GLU A 11 8.06 1.54 -11.26
C GLU A 11 8.61 0.58 -10.20
N LYS A 12 9.62 1.01 -9.42
CA LYS A 12 10.17 0.21 -8.31
C LYS A 12 9.15 0.05 -7.19
N PHE A 13 8.36 1.08 -6.94
CA PHE A 13 7.29 1.06 -5.95
C PHE A 13 6.11 0.18 -6.38
N VAL A 14 5.73 0.23 -7.66
CA VAL A 14 4.72 -0.65 -8.24
C VAL A 14 5.15 -2.11 -8.10
N ARG A 15 6.40 -2.44 -8.47
CA ARG A 15 6.90 -3.82 -8.34
C ARG A 15 6.92 -4.29 -6.88
N ARG A 16 7.43 -3.45 -5.97
CA ARG A 16 7.51 -3.79 -4.55
C ARG A 16 6.13 -3.92 -3.90
N GLY A 17 5.21 -3.00 -4.19
CA GLY A 17 3.83 -3.08 -3.72
C GLY A 17 3.13 -4.33 -4.23
N HIS A 18 3.37 -4.71 -5.49
CA HIS A 18 2.83 -5.95 -6.06
C HIS A 18 3.40 -7.21 -5.38
N GLU A 19 4.70 -7.27 -5.09
CA GLU A 19 5.32 -8.37 -4.35
C GLU A 19 4.73 -8.53 -2.94
N ILE A 20 4.53 -7.42 -2.22
CA ILE A 20 3.91 -7.42 -0.88
C ILE A 20 2.45 -7.87 -0.97
N TYR A 21 1.72 -7.37 -1.98
CA TYR A 21 0.34 -7.77 -2.21
C TYR A 21 0.22 -9.28 -2.42
N GLN A 22 1.02 -9.84 -3.32
CA GLN A 22 0.97 -11.28 -3.63
C GLN A 22 1.42 -12.15 -2.45
N SER A 23 2.46 -11.74 -1.70
CA SER A 23 3.06 -12.57 -0.66
C SER A 23 2.28 -12.56 0.65
N GLN A 24 1.72 -11.41 1.05
CA GLN A 24 1.15 -11.23 2.39
C GLN A 24 -0.32 -10.83 2.35
N VAL A 25 -0.66 -9.82 1.54
CA VAL A 25 -2.00 -9.23 1.55
C VAL A 25 -3.02 -10.19 0.95
N ARG A 26 -2.69 -10.81 -0.20
CA ARG A 26 -3.57 -11.67 -0.98
C ARG A 26 -4.17 -12.78 -0.12
N GLN A 27 -3.34 -13.45 0.70
CA GLN A 27 -3.78 -14.53 1.59
C GLN A 27 -4.80 -14.05 2.65
N GLN A 28 -4.73 -12.78 3.06
CA GLN A 28 -5.62 -12.22 4.08
C GLN A 28 -6.91 -11.64 3.50
N VAL A 29 -6.92 -11.27 2.21
CA VAL A 29 -8.09 -10.67 1.55
C VAL A 29 -8.94 -11.64 0.73
N GLU A 30 -8.41 -12.81 0.35
CA GLU A 30 -9.04 -13.70 -0.63
C GLU A 30 -10.39 -14.31 -0.19
N LYS A 31 -10.74 -14.28 1.10
CA LYS A 31 -11.93 -15.02 1.61
C LYS A 31 -13.15 -14.16 1.94
N ASP A 32 -13.02 -12.86 2.22
CA ASP A 32 -14.18 -12.05 2.66
C ASP A 32 -14.05 -10.54 2.36
N ASN A 33 -13.06 -10.13 1.54
CA ASN A 33 -12.74 -8.71 1.34
C ASN A 33 -13.08 -8.20 -0.07
N HIS A 34 -14.02 -8.84 -0.76
CA HIS A 34 -14.53 -8.35 -2.05
C HIS A 34 -15.09 -6.93 -1.90
N GLY A 35 -14.53 -5.98 -2.64
CA GLY A 35 -14.91 -4.57 -2.60
C GLY A 35 -14.19 -3.71 -1.55
N LYS A 36 -13.29 -4.28 -0.74
CA LYS A 36 -12.46 -3.53 0.21
C LYS A 36 -11.16 -3.07 -0.44
N ILE A 37 -10.64 -1.92 -0.01
CA ILE A 37 -9.40 -1.35 -0.52
C ILE A 37 -8.27 -1.67 0.45
N VAL A 38 -7.08 -1.99 -0.09
CA VAL A 38 -5.87 -2.18 0.71
C VAL A 38 -4.89 -1.05 0.44
N ALA A 39 -4.46 -0.36 1.49
CA ALA A 39 -3.33 0.55 1.44
C ALA A 39 -2.06 -0.20 1.85
N ILE A 40 -1.00 -0.13 1.05
CA ILE A 40 0.29 -0.75 1.36
C ILE A 40 1.34 0.37 1.45
N ASP A 41 1.93 0.54 2.62
CA ASP A 41 3.11 1.38 2.78
C ASP A 41 4.32 0.64 2.20
N ILE A 42 4.77 1.09 1.05
CA ILE A 42 5.89 0.51 0.28
C ILE A 42 7.27 0.71 0.93
N LYS A 43 7.40 1.60 1.93
CA LYS A 43 8.67 1.87 2.62
C LYS A 43 8.88 0.87 3.75
N THR A 44 7.83 0.60 4.51
CA THR A 44 7.82 -0.26 5.69
C THR A 44 7.31 -1.67 5.39
N GLY A 45 6.47 -1.83 4.38
CA GLY A 45 5.76 -3.06 4.05
C GLY A 45 4.48 -3.28 4.88
N ALA A 46 4.11 -2.34 5.74
CA ALA A 46 2.85 -2.38 6.47
C ALA A 46 1.66 -2.22 5.50
N PHE A 47 0.54 -2.85 5.82
CA PHE A 47 -0.68 -2.68 5.02
C PHE A 47 -1.91 -2.59 5.91
N GLU A 48 -2.91 -1.86 5.43
CA GLU A 48 -4.18 -1.64 6.11
C GLU A 48 -5.35 -1.94 5.16
N LEU A 49 -6.40 -2.54 5.72
CA LEU A 49 -7.61 -2.91 5.00
C LEU A 49 -8.74 -1.97 5.39
N ALA A 50 -9.11 -1.08 4.46
CA ALA A 50 -10.21 -0.15 4.64
C ALA A 50 -11.46 -0.63 3.88
N LYS A 51 -12.61 -0.62 4.57
CA LYS A 51 -13.92 -0.94 3.98
C LYS A 51 -14.54 0.27 3.25
N ASP A 52 -14.01 1.46 3.48
CA ASP A 52 -14.48 2.73 2.94
C ASP A 52 -13.30 3.70 2.70
N ILE A 53 -13.41 4.60 1.72
CA ILE A 53 -12.34 5.53 1.28
C ILE A 53 -12.20 6.75 2.21
N LEU A 54 -12.64 6.64 3.46
CA LEU A 54 -12.54 7.71 4.44
C LEU A 54 -11.66 7.22 5.58
N THR A 55 -10.48 7.82 5.72
CA THR A 55 -10.16 8.66 6.89
C THR A 55 -8.74 9.19 6.73
N VAL A 56 -8.61 10.48 6.45
CA VAL A 56 -7.77 11.34 7.29
C VAL A 56 -8.65 12.54 7.64
N SER A 57 -9.36 12.43 8.77
CA SER A 57 -9.81 13.62 9.48
C SER A 57 -8.55 14.29 10.02
N ASN A 58 -8.12 15.35 9.35
CA ASN A 58 -7.19 16.31 9.95
C ASN A 58 -8.06 17.30 10.74
N ASP A 59 -7.89 17.33 12.06
CA ASP A 59 -8.39 18.38 12.97
C ASP A 59 -7.75 19.73 12.62
#